data_AF-A0A3C1C4A0-F1
#
_entry.id   AF-A0A3C1C4A0-F1
#
_cell.length_a   1.000
_cell.length_b   1.000
_cell.length_c   1.000
_cell.angle_alpha   90.00
_cell.angle_beta   90.00
_cell.angle_gamma   90.00
#
_symmetry.space_group_name_H-M   'P 1'
#
loop_
_entity.id
_entity.type
_entity.pdbx_description
1 polymer ?
#
loop_
_entity_poly.entity_id
_entity_poly.type
_entity_poly.pdbx_seq_one_letter_code
_entity_poly.pdbx_strand_id
1 'polypeptide(L)'
;MDHTQKSILGPRLFVIAALAVAAWAMVYKTGVATSDEAGIVLHLPEEVADWRGVDLLFCPNRECGGQFFPAQLADPSTCPRCGSPLGNMNWAERSMLPADTGLVRKYYSRPGGRDDLHATIVLSGDDRSSIHRPQVCMTAAGNEITEERVIRIPLAGRDQPLEVMVMDMVKPVQREDGTPAIYPSYYAYWFVGKDRETASHIVRMVWMAYDRIFHGVSHRWAYIALSGGRVPGSGAHLQTIADFASQLHPALLKPE
;
A
#
# COMPACT_ATOMS: atom_id res chain seq x y z
N MET A 1 52.35 -15.64 39.43
CA MET A 1 51.53 -15.68 38.21
C MET A 1 50.68 -14.42 38.23
N ASP A 2 51.17 -13.37 37.58
CA ASP A 2 50.46 -12.10 37.48
C ASP A 2 50.00 -11.89 36.02
N HIS A 3 48.95 -11.10 35.93
CA HIS A 3 48.38 -10.38 34.80
C HIS A 3 47.42 -11.14 33.89
N THR A 4 46.12 -10.92 34.12
CA THR A 4 45.31 -10.19 33.12
C THR A 4 44.12 -9.47 33.77
N GLN A 5 44.38 -8.37 34.48
CA GLN A 5 43.31 -7.41 34.79
C GLN A 5 43.06 -6.57 33.53
N LYS A 6 42.16 -7.04 32.65
CA LYS A 6 41.81 -6.29 31.42
C LYS A 6 41.25 -4.92 31.81
N SER A 7 41.91 -3.85 31.37
CA SER A 7 41.49 -2.47 31.62
C SER A 7 40.09 -2.23 31.05
N ILE A 8 39.14 -1.97 31.95
CA ILE A 8 37.74 -1.65 31.64
C ILE A 8 37.58 -0.17 31.20
N LEU A 9 38.67 0.60 31.22
CA LEU A 9 38.68 2.03 30.91
C LEU A 9 38.46 2.30 29.41
N GLY A 10 39.08 1.50 28.54
CA GLY A 10 38.93 1.61 27.09
C GLY A 10 37.48 1.42 26.62
N PRO A 11 36.80 0.32 27.01
CA PRO A 11 35.39 0.11 26.69
C PRO A 11 34.48 1.23 27.21
N ARG A 12 34.73 1.74 28.42
CA ARG A 12 33.93 2.84 29.01
C ARG A 12 34.11 4.15 28.27
N LEU A 13 35.35 4.52 27.93
CA LEU A 13 35.64 5.72 27.13
C LEU A 13 35.02 5.63 25.74
N PHE A 14 35.05 4.44 25.13
CA PHE A 14 34.38 4.21 23.85
C PHE A 14 32.86 4.43 23.95
N VAL A 15 32.19 3.87 24.96
CA VAL A 15 30.75 4.06 25.17
C VAL A 15 30.41 5.53 25.42
N ILE A 16 31.19 6.23 26.26
CA ILE A 16 30.99 7.66 26.54
C ILE A 16 31.16 8.48 25.26
N ALA A 17 32.21 8.22 24.47
CA ALA A 17 32.42 8.90 23.20
C ALA A 17 31.28 8.63 22.21
N ALA A 18 30.81 7.38 22.11
CA ALA A 18 29.70 7.02 21.25
C ALA A 18 28.39 7.72 21.66
N LEU A 19 28.09 7.79 22.97
CA LEU A 19 26.94 8.52 23.50
C LEU A 19 27.05 10.03 23.28
N ALA A 20 28.25 10.61 23.43
CA ALA A 20 28.48 12.03 23.16
C ALA A 20 28.30 12.38 21.68
N VAL A 21 28.79 11.52 20.77
CA VAL A 21 28.59 11.67 19.32
C VAL A 21 27.12 11.50 18.96
N ALA A 22 26.42 10.53 19.56
CA ALA A 22 24.98 10.35 19.35
C ALA A 22 24.17 11.55 19.86
N ALA A 23 24.50 12.08 21.04
CA ALA A 23 23.86 13.28 21.59
C ALA A 23 24.13 14.51 20.72
N TRP A 24 25.38 14.70 20.25
CA TRP A 24 25.72 15.76 19.30
C TRP A 24 24.94 15.61 17.99
N ALA A 25 24.89 14.42 17.41
CA ALA A 25 24.09 14.15 16.21
C ALA A 25 22.59 14.43 16.45
N MET A 26 22.05 14.07 17.61
CA MET A 26 20.67 14.37 17.99
C MET A 26 20.40 15.86 18.28
N VAL A 27 21.42 16.70 18.50
CA VAL A 27 21.22 18.16 18.65
C VAL A 27 21.36 18.86 17.30
N TYR A 28 22.29 18.42 16.46
CA TYR A 28 22.68 19.14 15.26
C TYR A 28 22.18 18.51 13.94
N LYS A 29 21.69 17.27 13.94
CA LYS A 29 21.04 16.60 12.79
C LYS A 29 19.54 16.34 13.02
N THR A 30 18.84 17.22 13.73
CA THR A 30 17.39 17.09 13.98
C THR A 30 16.51 17.48 12.81
N GLY A 31 17.05 18.27 11.88
CA GLY A 31 16.35 18.66 10.66
C GLY A 31 16.29 17.49 9.69
N VAL A 32 15.24 16.68 9.76
CA VAL A 32 14.89 15.78 8.66
C VAL A 32 13.95 16.53 7.75
N ALA A 33 14.41 16.89 6.56
CA ALA A 33 13.55 17.53 5.58
C ALA A 33 12.49 16.53 5.08
N THR A 34 11.22 16.89 5.15
CA THR A 34 10.17 16.14 4.45
C THR A 34 10.25 16.47 2.96
N SER A 35 10.15 15.45 2.13
CA SER A 35 10.12 15.59 0.68
C SER A 35 8.77 15.09 0.17
N ASP A 36 8.15 15.89 -0.70
CA ASP A 36 6.89 15.56 -1.37
C ASP A 36 7.04 14.57 -2.54
N GLU A 37 8.26 14.07 -2.78
CA GLU A 37 8.54 13.15 -3.86
C GLU A 37 8.15 11.72 -3.45
N ALA A 38 7.19 11.15 -4.18
CA ALA A 38 6.71 9.78 -3.99
C ALA A 38 7.01 8.85 -5.17
N GLY A 39 7.76 9.31 -6.17
CA GLY A 39 8.01 8.60 -7.42
C GLY A 39 6.79 8.39 -8.33
N ILE A 40 5.57 8.63 -7.83
CA ILE A 40 4.31 8.36 -8.55
C ILE A 40 3.36 9.55 -8.61
N VAL A 41 2.41 9.49 -9.54
CA VAL A 41 1.21 10.33 -9.60
C VAL A 41 0.08 9.68 -8.79
N LEU A 42 -0.63 10.46 -7.98
CA LEU A 42 -1.84 9.99 -7.27
C LEU A 42 -3.04 9.96 -8.22
N HIS A 43 -2.97 9.14 -9.26
CA HIS A 43 -3.98 9.01 -10.29
C HIS A 43 -4.01 7.57 -10.82
N LEU A 44 -5.21 7.05 -11.02
CA LEU A 44 -5.45 5.77 -11.69
C LEU A 44 -6.11 6.07 -13.04
N PRO A 45 -5.58 5.61 -14.18
CA PRO A 45 -6.12 5.92 -15.51
C PRO A 45 -7.49 5.29 -15.75
N GLU A 46 -8.31 5.90 -16.62
CA GLU A 46 -9.63 5.35 -16.98
C GLU A 46 -9.53 4.03 -17.76
N GLU A 47 -8.43 3.82 -18.48
CA GLU A 47 -8.16 2.61 -19.24
C GLU A 47 -6.74 2.12 -18.96
N VAL A 48 -6.60 0.81 -18.79
CA VAL A 48 -5.33 0.09 -18.69
C VAL A 48 -5.44 -1.07 -19.65
N ALA A 49 -4.81 -0.99 -20.83
CA ALA A 49 -5.00 -1.96 -21.91
C ALA A 49 -6.49 -2.24 -22.21
N ASP A 50 -6.97 -3.47 -22.01
CA ASP A 50 -8.36 -3.89 -22.20
C ASP A 50 -9.26 -3.71 -20.96
N TRP A 51 -8.69 -3.26 -19.84
CA TRP A 51 -9.44 -2.95 -18.62
C TRP A 51 -9.94 -1.51 -18.61
N ARG A 52 -11.23 -1.35 -18.35
CA ARG A 52 -11.89 -0.08 -18.10
C ARG A 52 -12.08 0.14 -16.61
N GLY A 53 -11.51 1.22 -16.10
CA GLY A 53 -11.59 1.65 -14.71
C GLY A 53 -12.79 2.55 -14.46
N VAL A 54 -13.60 2.19 -13.48
CA VAL A 54 -14.68 3.02 -12.95
C VAL A 54 -14.37 3.46 -11.52
N ASP A 55 -14.71 4.70 -11.20
CA ASP A 55 -14.54 5.23 -9.86
C ASP A 55 -15.54 4.60 -8.87
N LEU A 56 -15.12 4.60 -7.61
CA LEU A 56 -15.94 4.17 -6.48
C LEU A 56 -16.05 5.30 -5.47
N LEU A 57 -17.29 5.67 -5.16
CA LEU A 57 -17.60 6.65 -4.14
C LEU A 57 -18.16 5.99 -2.90
N PHE A 58 -17.74 6.49 -1.75
CA PHE A 58 -18.08 5.97 -0.44
C PHE A 58 -18.76 7.07 0.37
N CYS A 59 -19.80 6.67 1.09
CA CYS A 59 -20.42 7.51 2.09
C CYS A 59 -19.60 7.44 3.38
N PRO A 60 -19.07 8.57 3.89
CA PRO A 60 -18.27 8.59 5.11
C PRO A 60 -19.13 8.52 6.37
N ASN A 61 -20.47 8.49 6.27
CA ASN A 61 -21.35 8.32 7.42
C ASN A 61 -21.25 6.86 7.93
N ARG A 62 -20.91 6.70 9.21
CA ARG A 62 -20.69 5.40 9.87
C ARG A 62 -21.88 4.45 9.77
N GLU A 63 -23.10 4.99 9.87
CA GLU A 63 -24.34 4.21 9.86
C GLU A 63 -24.77 3.87 8.43
N CYS A 64 -24.51 4.76 7.47
CA CYS A 64 -24.87 4.53 6.07
C CYS A 64 -23.91 3.57 5.36
N GLY A 65 -22.60 3.86 5.40
CA GLY A 65 -21.55 3.04 4.79
C GLY A 65 -21.72 2.73 3.30
N GLY A 66 -22.58 3.47 2.58
CA GLY A 66 -22.93 3.16 1.19
C GLY A 66 -21.74 3.30 0.23
N GLN A 67 -21.69 2.41 -0.75
CA GLN A 67 -20.76 2.45 -1.87
C GLN A 67 -21.54 2.61 -3.17
N PHE A 68 -21.06 3.47 -4.07
CA PHE A 68 -21.76 3.86 -5.29
C PHE A 68 -20.79 3.99 -6.45
N PHE A 69 -21.26 3.62 -7.64
CA PHE A 69 -20.61 4.00 -8.89
C PHE A 69 -21.14 5.38 -9.31
N PRO A 70 -20.27 6.38 -9.57
CA PRO A 70 -20.71 7.72 -9.97
C PRO A 70 -21.68 7.72 -11.15
N ALA A 71 -21.45 6.84 -12.13
CA ALA A 71 -22.29 6.71 -13.32
C ALA A 71 -23.75 6.31 -13.03
N GLN A 72 -24.04 5.78 -11.83
CA GLN A 72 -25.38 5.39 -11.39
C GLN A 72 -26.06 6.48 -10.54
N LEU A 73 -25.38 7.59 -10.25
CA LEU A 73 -25.88 8.68 -9.42
C LEU A 73 -26.32 9.86 -10.27
N ALA A 74 -27.45 10.48 -9.91
CA ALA A 74 -27.86 11.76 -10.49
C ALA A 74 -26.93 12.91 -10.05
N ASP A 75 -26.46 12.87 -8.80
CA ASP A 75 -25.46 13.78 -8.24
C ASP A 75 -24.36 12.96 -7.56
N PRO A 76 -23.17 12.83 -8.17
CA PRO A 76 -22.04 12.11 -7.59
C PRO A 76 -21.42 12.77 -6.36
N SER A 77 -21.84 13.98 -5.97
CA SER A 77 -21.33 14.62 -4.75
C SER A 77 -22.10 14.25 -3.49
N THR A 78 -23.33 13.73 -3.62
CA THR A 78 -24.27 13.54 -2.50
C THR A 78 -24.74 12.10 -2.38
N CYS A 79 -24.68 11.53 -1.18
CA CYS A 79 -25.15 10.17 -0.92
C CYS A 79 -26.69 10.10 -1.06
N PRO A 80 -27.24 9.25 -1.95
CA PRO A 80 -28.69 9.18 -2.16
C PRO A 80 -29.45 8.55 -0.98
N ARG A 81 -28.74 7.88 -0.05
CA ARG A 81 -29.36 7.22 1.11
C ARG A 81 -29.50 8.14 2.32
N CYS A 82 -28.56 9.07 2.54
CA CYS A 82 -28.50 9.86 3.77
C CYS A 82 -28.08 11.32 3.57
N GLY A 83 -27.85 11.77 2.33
CA GLY A 83 -27.50 13.17 2.01
C GLY A 83 -26.08 13.60 2.38
N SER A 84 -25.23 12.71 2.93
CA SER A 84 -23.84 13.05 3.25
C SER A 84 -22.97 13.19 2.00
N PRO A 85 -21.93 14.05 2.01
CA PRO A 85 -21.04 14.19 0.86
C PRO A 85 -20.28 12.90 0.61
N LEU A 86 -20.29 12.43 -0.64
CA LEU A 86 -19.54 11.26 -1.08
C LEU A 86 -18.06 11.59 -1.27
N GLY A 87 -17.20 10.58 -1.13
CA GLY A 87 -15.76 10.72 -1.36
C GLY A 87 -15.09 9.40 -1.73
N ASN A 88 -13.77 9.41 -1.78
CA ASN A 88 -12.92 8.25 -2.11
C ASN A 88 -12.68 7.28 -0.93
N MET A 89 -12.99 7.69 0.30
CA MET A 89 -12.77 6.91 1.53
C MET A 89 -14.08 6.57 2.23
N ASN A 90 -14.18 5.34 2.73
CA ASN A 90 -15.23 4.97 3.67
C ASN A 90 -14.99 5.57 5.07
N TRP A 91 -15.96 5.43 5.98
CA TRP A 91 -15.84 5.97 7.35
C TRP A 91 -14.59 5.47 8.10
N ALA A 92 -14.27 4.17 8.00
CA ALA A 92 -13.17 3.57 8.72
C ALA A 92 -11.82 4.09 8.19
N GLU A 93 -11.65 4.12 6.86
CA GLU A 93 -10.49 4.71 6.17
C GLU A 93 -10.32 6.18 6.59
N ARG A 94 -11.39 6.98 6.51
CA ARG A 94 -11.35 8.41 6.86
C ARG A 94 -11.08 8.69 8.34
N SER A 95 -11.48 7.77 9.23
CA SER A 95 -11.31 7.95 10.68
C SER A 95 -9.94 7.48 11.18
N MET A 96 -9.30 6.53 10.47
CA MET A 96 -8.02 5.95 10.88
C MET A 96 -6.83 6.55 10.15
N LEU A 97 -6.99 6.99 8.90
CA LEU A 97 -5.89 7.52 8.11
C LEU A 97 -5.61 8.99 8.49
N PRO A 98 -4.33 9.41 8.52
CA PRO A 98 -3.96 10.81 8.61
C PRO A 98 -4.65 11.67 7.55
N ALA A 99 -5.00 12.91 7.90
CA ALA A 99 -5.77 13.82 7.05
C ALA A 99 -5.06 14.19 5.73
N ASP A 100 -3.74 14.07 5.68
CA ASP A 100 -2.87 14.33 4.53
C ASP A 100 -2.59 13.07 3.68
N THR A 101 -3.26 11.94 3.99
CA THR A 101 -3.18 10.71 3.20
C THR A 101 -3.89 10.87 1.87
N GLY A 102 -3.14 10.69 0.78
CA GLY A 102 -3.73 10.56 -0.55
C GLY A 102 -4.28 9.15 -0.76
N LEU A 103 -5.51 9.03 -1.25
CA LEU A 103 -6.08 7.73 -1.61
C LEU A 103 -6.85 7.84 -2.93
N VAL A 104 -6.59 6.93 -3.85
CA VAL A 104 -7.39 6.78 -5.07
C VAL A 104 -7.65 5.30 -5.29
N ARG A 105 -8.88 4.97 -5.70
CA ARG A 105 -9.30 3.60 -5.96
C ARG A 105 -10.23 3.57 -7.17
N LYS A 106 -10.00 2.62 -8.06
CA LYS A 106 -10.88 2.29 -9.18
C LYS A 106 -11.17 0.79 -9.18
N TYR A 107 -12.34 0.45 -9.72
CA TYR A 107 -12.69 -0.91 -10.07
C TYR A 107 -12.49 -1.07 -11.57
N TYR A 108 -11.65 -2.02 -11.97
CA TYR A 108 -11.32 -2.30 -13.35
C TYR A 108 -12.03 -3.56 -13.80
N SER A 109 -12.72 -3.47 -14.94
CA SER A 109 -13.36 -4.60 -15.59
C SER A 109 -13.00 -4.66 -17.06
N ARG A 110 -13.09 -5.85 -17.66
CA ARG A 110 -12.78 -6.05 -19.08
C ARG A 110 -13.84 -6.88 -19.80
N PRO A 111 -13.92 -6.84 -21.14
CA PRO A 111 -14.90 -7.62 -21.90
C PRO A 111 -14.84 -9.12 -21.54
N GLY A 112 -16.02 -9.70 -21.25
CA GLY A 112 -16.15 -11.08 -20.80
C GLY A 112 -16.18 -11.27 -19.28
N GLY A 113 -16.02 -10.22 -18.48
CA GLY A 113 -16.27 -10.22 -17.03
C GLY A 113 -15.40 -11.20 -16.23
N ARG A 114 -14.32 -11.69 -16.86
CA ARG A 114 -13.30 -12.52 -16.22
C ARG A 114 -12.15 -11.59 -15.89
N ASP A 115 -11.68 -11.66 -14.64
CA ASP A 115 -10.49 -10.94 -14.15
C ASP A 115 -10.71 -9.47 -13.75
N ASP A 116 -11.92 -9.13 -13.29
CA ASP A 116 -12.19 -7.83 -12.68
C ASP A 116 -11.43 -7.67 -11.35
N LEU A 117 -10.95 -6.46 -11.07
CA LEU A 117 -10.14 -6.18 -9.88
C LEU A 117 -10.32 -4.74 -9.36
N HIS A 118 -10.02 -4.54 -8.08
CA HIS A 118 -9.84 -3.21 -7.51
C HIS A 118 -8.36 -2.85 -7.54
N ALA A 119 -8.04 -1.65 -8.04
CA ALA A 119 -6.73 -1.05 -7.87
C ALA A 119 -6.83 0.13 -6.91
N THR A 120 -5.91 0.23 -5.97
CA THR A 120 -5.83 1.30 -4.98
C THR A 120 -4.42 1.83 -4.87
N ILE A 121 -4.27 3.15 -4.82
CA ILE A 121 -3.04 3.83 -4.45
C ILE A 121 -3.28 4.55 -3.13
N VAL A 122 -2.46 4.26 -2.13
CA VAL A 122 -2.37 5.03 -0.89
C VAL A 122 -1.02 5.74 -0.89
N LEU A 123 -1.05 7.06 -0.79
CA LEU A 123 0.12 7.91 -0.76
C LEU A 123 0.26 8.54 0.63
N SER A 124 1.37 8.26 1.31
CA SER A 124 1.60 8.83 2.64
C SER A 124 1.75 10.35 2.56
N GLY A 125 1.18 11.08 3.52
CA GLY A 125 1.45 12.50 3.74
C GLY A 125 2.69 12.72 4.60
N ASP A 126 2.85 13.89 5.20
CA ASP A 126 3.88 14.14 6.22
C ASP A 126 3.78 13.15 7.37
N ASP A 127 2.55 12.80 7.77
CA ASP A 127 2.31 11.66 8.65
C ASP A 127 2.45 10.33 7.89
N ARG A 128 3.47 9.56 8.29
CA ARG A 128 3.86 8.29 7.65
C ARG A 128 3.10 7.08 8.18
N SER A 129 2.17 7.25 9.12
CA SER A 129 1.40 6.16 9.72
C SER A 129 0.31 5.57 8.80
N SER A 130 0.03 6.24 7.68
CA SER A 130 -0.96 5.82 6.67
C SER A 130 -0.64 4.51 5.95
N ILE A 131 0.62 4.06 5.95
CA ILE A 131 1.01 2.82 5.26
C ILE A 131 1.68 1.86 6.24
N HIS A 132 0.98 0.77 6.57
CA HIS A 132 1.50 -0.33 7.39
C HIS A 132 1.58 -1.63 6.57
N ARG A 133 1.97 -2.73 7.23
CA ARG A 133 1.99 -4.08 6.62
C ARG A 133 0.56 -4.53 6.29
N PRO A 134 0.22 -4.87 5.03
CA PRO A 134 -1.16 -5.20 4.62
C PRO A 134 -1.75 -6.42 5.30
N GLN A 135 -0.92 -7.41 5.65
CA GLN A 135 -1.29 -8.64 6.36
C GLN A 135 -2.06 -8.36 7.65
N VAL A 136 -1.75 -7.26 8.34
CA VAL A 136 -2.42 -6.87 9.59
C VAL A 136 -3.86 -6.44 9.30
N CYS A 137 -4.07 -5.58 8.30
CA CYS A 137 -5.42 -5.12 7.97
C CYS A 137 -6.26 -6.19 7.29
N MET A 138 -5.65 -7.05 6.46
CA MET A 138 -6.40 -8.13 5.81
C MET A 138 -6.96 -9.12 6.83
N THR A 139 -6.15 -9.50 7.84
CA THR A 139 -6.60 -10.38 8.92
C THR A 139 -7.59 -9.69 9.86
N ALA A 140 -7.38 -8.41 10.21
CA ALA A 140 -8.34 -7.62 10.98
C ALA A 140 -9.70 -7.44 10.27
N ALA A 141 -9.71 -7.42 8.94
CA ALA A 141 -10.93 -7.42 8.13
C ALA A 141 -11.61 -8.81 8.02
N GLY A 142 -11.08 -9.82 8.72
CA GLY A 142 -11.63 -11.17 8.81
C GLY A 142 -11.18 -12.14 7.71
N ASN A 143 -10.11 -11.82 6.96
CA ASN A 143 -9.53 -12.75 6.00
C ASN A 143 -8.56 -13.71 6.70
N GLU A 144 -8.54 -14.96 6.27
CA GLU A 144 -7.47 -15.91 6.52
C GLU A 144 -6.53 -15.91 5.31
N ILE A 145 -5.24 -15.67 5.55
CA ILE A 145 -4.20 -15.72 4.51
C ILE A 145 -3.75 -17.17 4.38
N THR A 146 -4.04 -17.79 3.23
CA THR A 146 -3.72 -19.20 2.97
C THR A 146 -2.34 -19.37 2.31
N GLU A 147 -1.87 -18.37 1.57
CA GLU A 147 -0.57 -18.42 0.90
C GLU A 147 -0.01 -17.01 0.68
N GLU A 148 1.30 -16.84 0.84
CA GLU A 148 2.01 -15.60 0.49
C GLU A 148 3.13 -15.94 -0.52
N ARG A 149 3.36 -15.06 -1.50
CA ARG A 149 4.45 -15.19 -2.47
C ARG A 149 4.80 -13.87 -3.14
N VAL A 150 6.05 -13.74 -3.53
CA VAL A 150 6.48 -12.66 -4.43
C VAL A 150 6.44 -13.18 -5.86
N ILE A 151 5.72 -12.50 -6.73
CA ILE A 151 5.82 -12.70 -8.18
C ILE A 151 6.72 -11.64 -8.80
N ARG A 152 7.39 -12.01 -9.88
CA ARG A 152 8.30 -11.14 -10.65
C ARG A 152 7.69 -10.87 -12.01
N ILE A 153 7.34 -9.61 -12.25
CA ILE A 153 6.64 -9.16 -13.45
C ILE A 153 7.65 -8.41 -14.32
N PRO A 154 8.03 -8.94 -15.49
CA PRO A 154 8.84 -8.20 -16.44
C PRO A 154 8.14 -6.91 -16.88
N LEU A 155 8.87 -5.81 -16.92
CA LEU A 155 8.35 -4.52 -17.38
C LEU A 155 9.07 -4.14 -18.68
N ALA A 156 8.31 -3.65 -19.66
CA ALA A 156 8.89 -3.16 -20.90
C ALA A 156 9.84 -1.97 -20.62
N GLY A 157 11.04 -2.00 -21.17
CA GLY A 157 12.03 -0.93 -21.00
C GLY A 157 12.78 -0.92 -19.66
N ARG A 158 12.66 -1.99 -18.84
CA ARG A 158 13.37 -2.12 -17.57
C ARG A 158 14.04 -3.48 -17.43
N ASP A 159 15.31 -3.49 -16.98
CA ASP A 159 16.07 -4.72 -16.79
C ASP A 159 15.61 -5.55 -15.58
N GLN A 160 15.22 -4.86 -14.50
CA GLN A 160 14.76 -5.50 -13.27
C GLN A 160 13.24 -5.69 -13.29
N PRO A 161 12.72 -6.87 -12.94
CA PRO A 161 11.27 -7.07 -12.86
C PRO A 161 10.67 -6.28 -11.70
N LEU A 162 9.39 -5.93 -11.82
CA LEU A 162 8.59 -5.49 -10.70
C LEU A 162 8.32 -6.68 -9.77
N GLU A 163 8.70 -6.56 -8.51
CA GLU A 163 8.36 -7.53 -7.48
C GLU A 163 7.04 -7.13 -6.80
N VAL A 164 6.08 -8.04 -6.80
CA VAL A 164 4.76 -7.85 -6.18
C VAL A 164 4.52 -8.95 -5.16
N MET A 165 4.19 -8.58 -3.93
CA MET A 165 3.72 -9.54 -2.92
C MET A 165 2.26 -9.88 -3.22
N VAL A 166 1.94 -11.16 -3.31
CA VAL A 166 0.58 -11.68 -3.51
C VAL A 166 0.21 -12.54 -2.31
N MET A 167 -0.98 -12.29 -1.79
CA MET A 167 -1.59 -13.05 -0.70
C MET A 167 -2.87 -13.71 -1.21
N ASP A 168 -2.91 -15.03 -1.19
CA ASP A 168 -4.14 -15.78 -1.38
C ASP A 168 -4.88 -15.82 -0.06
N MET A 169 -6.17 -15.51 -0.12
CA MET A 169 -7.00 -15.39 1.07
C MET A 169 -8.31 -16.14 0.91
N VAL A 170 -8.92 -16.43 2.05
CA VAL A 170 -10.31 -16.88 2.16
C VAL A 170 -10.99 -16.09 3.28
N LYS A 171 -12.28 -15.79 3.09
CA LYS A 171 -13.10 -15.16 4.13
C LYS A 171 -14.37 -15.98 4.35
N PRO A 172 -14.64 -16.45 5.57
CA PRO A 172 -15.94 -17.00 5.92
C PRO A 172 -17.02 -15.92 5.78
N VAL A 173 -18.06 -16.21 5.02
CA VAL A 173 -19.21 -15.32 4.81
C VAL A 173 -20.50 -16.11 4.99
N GLN A 174 -21.56 -15.43 5.44
CA GLN A 174 -22.90 -16.00 5.42
C GLN A 174 -23.57 -15.59 4.11
N ARG A 175 -24.13 -16.55 3.39
CA ARG A 175 -25.00 -16.26 2.24
C ARG A 175 -26.31 -15.62 2.71
N GLU A 176 -27.07 -15.04 1.78
CA GLU A 176 -28.39 -14.46 2.07
C GLU A 176 -29.37 -15.48 2.65
N ASP A 177 -29.22 -16.75 2.31
CA ASP A 177 -30.02 -17.87 2.85
C ASP A 177 -29.55 -18.36 4.23
N GLY A 178 -28.54 -17.72 4.83
CA GLY A 178 -27.96 -18.09 6.12
C GLY A 178 -26.99 -19.27 6.08
N THR A 179 -26.70 -19.82 4.90
CA THR A 179 -25.73 -20.91 4.77
C THR A 179 -24.29 -20.39 4.83
N PRO A 180 -23.38 -21.11 5.52
CA PRO A 180 -21.96 -20.78 5.49
C PRO A 180 -21.38 -20.90 4.08
N ALA A 181 -20.60 -19.91 3.69
CA ALA A 181 -19.81 -19.91 2.47
C ALA A 181 -18.41 -19.41 2.74
N ILE A 182 -17.50 -19.73 1.82
CA ILE A 182 -16.14 -19.22 1.82
C ILE A 182 -15.98 -18.37 0.58
N TYR A 183 -15.47 -17.16 0.74
CA TYR A 183 -15.14 -16.26 -0.36
C TYR A 183 -13.63 -16.27 -0.61
N PRO A 184 -13.16 -16.95 -1.68
CA PRO A 184 -11.76 -16.93 -2.05
C PRO A 184 -11.41 -15.62 -2.75
N SER A 185 -10.37 -14.95 -2.26
CA SER A 185 -9.88 -13.69 -2.83
C SER A 185 -8.36 -13.65 -2.85
N TYR A 186 -7.81 -12.67 -3.54
CA TYR A 186 -6.39 -12.35 -3.48
C TYR A 186 -6.18 -10.89 -3.11
N TYR A 187 -5.00 -10.59 -2.60
CA TYR A 187 -4.53 -9.23 -2.38
C TYR A 187 -3.06 -9.15 -2.75
N ALA A 188 -2.75 -8.30 -3.73
CA ALA A 188 -1.42 -8.10 -4.25
C ALA A 188 -0.97 -6.66 -4.01
N TYR A 189 0.31 -6.45 -3.69
CA TYR A 189 0.83 -5.12 -3.42
C TYR A 189 2.33 -4.96 -3.66
N TRP A 190 2.72 -3.69 -3.85
CA TRP A 190 4.11 -3.24 -3.77
C TRP A 190 4.16 -1.80 -3.25
N PHE A 191 5.35 -1.38 -2.82
CA PHE A 191 5.63 -0.04 -2.34
C PHE A 191 6.51 0.70 -3.34
N VAL A 192 6.24 1.99 -3.54
CA VAL A 192 7.03 2.87 -4.40
C VAL A 192 7.47 4.07 -3.59
N GLY A 193 8.76 4.40 -3.68
CA GLY A 193 9.35 5.61 -3.11
C GLY A 193 10.18 6.32 -4.17
N LYS A 194 10.96 7.31 -3.75
CA LYS A 194 11.92 7.98 -4.64
C LYS A 194 12.95 6.98 -5.18
N ASP A 195 12.94 6.77 -6.50
CA ASP A 195 13.86 5.94 -7.29
C ASP A 195 13.94 4.45 -6.89
N ARG A 196 12.97 3.95 -6.11
CA ARG A 196 13.00 2.57 -5.63
C ARG A 196 11.62 2.00 -5.34
N GLU A 197 11.50 0.70 -5.49
CA GLU A 197 10.27 -0.06 -5.30
C GLU A 197 10.58 -1.36 -4.54
N THR A 198 9.60 -1.87 -3.79
CA THR A 198 9.75 -3.17 -3.10
C THR A 198 8.41 -3.81 -2.77
N ALA A 199 8.36 -5.14 -2.84
CA ALA A 199 7.27 -5.95 -2.30
C ALA A 199 7.33 -6.09 -0.75
N SER A 200 8.43 -5.67 -0.11
CA SER A 200 8.68 -5.91 1.31
C SER A 200 8.53 -4.65 2.15
N HIS A 201 7.58 -4.68 3.08
CA HIS A 201 7.41 -3.60 4.06
C HIS A 201 8.65 -3.44 4.94
N ILE A 202 9.37 -4.52 5.26
CA ILE A 202 10.58 -4.44 6.08
C ILE A 202 11.71 -3.75 5.32
N VAL A 203 11.92 -4.10 4.05
CA VAL A 203 12.91 -3.44 3.19
C VAL A 203 12.59 -1.95 3.08
N ARG A 204 11.32 -1.60 2.90
CA ARG A 204 10.85 -0.20 2.93
C ARG A 204 11.25 0.50 4.23
N MET A 205 10.97 -0.11 5.39
CA MET A 205 11.34 0.48 6.69
C MET A 205 12.84 0.68 6.86
N VAL A 206 13.66 -0.25 6.38
CA VAL A 206 15.13 -0.13 6.39
C VAL A 206 15.58 1.05 5.53
N TRP A 207 15.03 1.18 4.32
CA TRP A 207 15.34 2.32 3.44
C TRP A 207 14.91 3.66 4.03
N MET A 208 13.71 3.73 4.61
CA MET A 208 13.24 4.95 5.29
C MET A 208 14.16 5.33 6.45
N ALA A 209 14.61 4.37 7.25
CA ALA A 209 15.55 4.61 8.34
C ALA A 209 16.92 5.07 7.80
N TYR A 210 17.41 4.44 6.73
CA TYR A 210 18.67 4.80 6.09
C TYR A 210 18.64 6.24 5.56
N ASP A 211 17.63 6.61 4.78
CA ASP A 211 17.51 7.97 4.21
C ASP A 211 17.38 9.02 5.31
N ARG A 212 16.66 8.71 6.40
CA ARG A 212 16.54 9.60 7.55
C ARG A 212 17.85 9.80 8.30
N ILE A 213 18.63 8.75 8.51
CA ILE A 213 19.87 8.79 9.31
C ILE A 213 21.03 9.39 8.51
N PHE A 214 21.19 8.97 7.26
CA PHE A 214 22.36 9.27 6.45
C PHE A 214 22.15 10.48 5.54
N HIS A 215 20.95 10.65 4.99
CA HIS A 215 20.64 11.74 4.06
C HIS A 215 19.85 12.88 4.72
N GLY A 216 19.31 12.67 5.94
CA GLY A 216 18.52 13.69 6.63
C GLY A 216 17.22 14.02 5.90
N VAL A 217 16.68 13.09 5.10
CA VAL A 217 15.44 13.29 4.33
C VAL A 217 14.42 12.20 4.62
N SER A 218 13.15 12.55 4.51
CA SER A 218 12.03 11.61 4.60
C SER A 218 11.13 11.78 3.37
N HIS A 219 11.32 10.90 2.40
CA HIS A 219 10.49 10.84 1.18
C HIS A 219 9.10 10.31 1.46
N ARG A 220 8.14 10.73 0.63
CA ARG A 220 6.82 10.08 0.54
C ARG A 220 6.96 8.69 -0.04
N TRP A 221 6.06 7.82 0.41
CA TRP A 221 5.94 6.47 -0.10
C TRP A 221 4.51 6.27 -0.55
N ALA A 222 4.37 5.56 -1.65
CA ALA A 222 3.11 5.05 -2.12
C ALA A 222 3.02 3.55 -1.89
N TYR A 223 1.79 3.11 -1.76
CA TYR A 223 1.38 1.74 -1.63
C TYR A 223 0.33 1.46 -2.69
N ILE A 224 0.69 0.58 -3.63
CA ILE A 224 -0.19 0.18 -4.71
C ILE A 224 -0.69 -1.21 -4.39
N ALA A 225 -2.00 -1.38 -4.45
CA ALA A 225 -2.66 -2.62 -4.15
C ALA A 225 -3.65 -3.01 -5.25
N LEU A 226 -3.66 -4.30 -5.58
CA LEU A 226 -4.62 -4.94 -6.45
C LEU A 226 -5.37 -6.01 -5.66
N SER A 227 -6.69 -6.09 -5.76
CA SER A 227 -7.47 -7.14 -5.10
C SER A 227 -8.65 -7.59 -5.94
N GLY A 228 -9.04 -8.84 -5.78
CA GLY A 228 -10.13 -9.43 -6.55
C GLY A 228 -10.51 -10.82 -6.05
N GLY A 229 -11.50 -11.41 -6.71
CA GLY A 229 -11.84 -12.82 -6.50
C GLY A 229 -10.78 -13.74 -7.11
N ARG A 230 -10.66 -14.96 -6.57
CA ARG A 230 -9.84 -16.02 -7.19
C ARG A 230 -10.62 -17.32 -7.25
N VAL A 231 -10.17 -18.22 -8.12
CA VAL A 231 -10.67 -19.60 -8.17
C VAL A 231 -9.69 -20.48 -7.38
N PRO A 232 -10.13 -21.16 -6.30
CA PRO A 232 -9.27 -22.06 -5.53
C PRO A 232 -8.60 -23.11 -6.41
N GLY A 233 -7.31 -23.36 -6.19
CA GLY A 233 -6.53 -24.33 -6.97
C GLY A 233 -6.11 -23.83 -8.37
N SER A 234 -6.48 -22.62 -8.77
CA SER A 234 -6.05 -22.01 -10.04
C SER A 234 -5.11 -20.82 -9.81
N GLY A 235 -4.03 -20.78 -10.59
CA GLY A 235 -3.08 -19.66 -10.64
C GLY A 235 -3.52 -18.51 -11.56
N ALA A 236 -4.73 -18.54 -12.13
CA ALA A 236 -5.18 -17.56 -13.12
C ALA A 236 -5.07 -16.10 -12.63
N HIS A 237 -5.38 -15.86 -11.34
CA HIS A 237 -5.28 -14.53 -10.74
C HIS A 237 -3.84 -13.98 -10.74
N LEU A 238 -2.81 -14.83 -10.70
CA LEU A 238 -1.41 -14.39 -10.80
C LEU A 238 -1.10 -13.81 -12.17
N GLN A 239 -1.67 -14.40 -13.23
CA GLN A 239 -1.54 -13.88 -14.59
C GLN A 239 -2.29 -12.55 -14.72
N THR A 240 -3.51 -12.46 -14.18
CA THR A 240 -4.27 -11.21 -14.11
C THR A 240 -3.49 -10.08 -13.43
N ILE A 241 -2.87 -10.36 -12.28
CA ILE A 241 -2.03 -9.40 -11.57
C ILE A 241 -0.85 -8.98 -12.45
N ALA A 242 -0.15 -9.94 -13.08
CA ALA A 242 1.01 -9.66 -13.92
C ALA A 242 0.65 -8.79 -15.14
N ASP A 243 -0.40 -9.17 -15.86
CA ASP A 243 -0.85 -8.47 -17.06
C ASP A 243 -1.28 -7.04 -16.70
N PHE A 244 -2.15 -6.89 -15.70
CA PHE A 244 -2.65 -5.57 -15.30
C PHE A 244 -1.54 -4.68 -14.74
N ALA A 245 -0.70 -5.19 -13.83
CA ALA A 245 0.35 -4.39 -13.21
C ALA A 245 1.42 -3.95 -14.21
N SER A 246 1.78 -4.80 -15.19
CA SER A 246 2.75 -4.44 -16.23
C SER A 246 2.28 -3.28 -17.11
N GLN A 247 0.97 -3.18 -17.36
CA GLN A 247 0.34 -2.13 -18.15
C GLN A 247 0.05 -0.87 -17.31
N LEU A 248 -0.29 -1.04 -16.03
CA LEU A 248 -0.53 0.08 -15.12
C LEU A 248 0.77 0.80 -14.77
N HIS A 249 1.87 0.07 -14.57
CA HIS A 249 3.12 0.59 -14.01
C HIS A 249 3.64 1.86 -14.72
N PRO A 250 3.73 1.92 -16.07
CA PRO A 250 4.19 3.13 -16.76
C PRO A 250 3.32 4.36 -16.51
N ALA A 251 2.02 4.18 -16.27
CA ALA A 251 1.08 5.28 -16.01
C ALA A 251 1.16 5.80 -14.56
N LEU A 252 1.78 5.06 -13.65
CA LEU A 252 1.95 5.47 -12.25
C LEU A 252 3.14 6.39 -12.07
N LEU A 253 4.20 6.19 -12.85
CA LEU A 253 5.43 6.95 -12.72
C LEU A 253 5.22 8.39 -13.21
N LYS A 254 5.81 9.36 -12.49
CA LYS A 254 5.82 10.74 -12.97
C LYS A 254 6.63 10.81 -14.28
N PRO A 255 6.10 11.39 -15.37
CA PRO A 255 6.95 11.74 -16.51
C PRO A 255 8.00 12.75 -16.03
N GLU A 256 9.25 12.56 -16.48
CA GLU A 256 10.38 13.47 -16.23
C GLU A 256 10.11 14.89 -16.76
#